data_AF-A0A523S4J7-F1
#
_entry.id   AF-A0A523S4J7-F1
#
_cell.length_a   1.000
_cell.length_b   1.000
_cell.length_c   1.000
_cell.angle_alpha   90.00
_cell.angle_beta   90.00
_cell.angle_gamma   90.00
#
_symmetry.space_group_name_H-M   'P 1'
#
loop_
_entity.id
_entity.type
_entity.pdbx_description
1 polymer ?
#
loop_
_entity_poly.entity_id
_entity_poly.type
_entity_poly.pdbx_seq_one_letter_code
_entity_poly.pdbx_strand_id
1 'polypeptide(L)'
;MALNNGNGLSYEEDEILEAAGPLGYFLPDVPDEVVDIGEADGENWRDFQEIATNSLWIIGSRSRDGRHEGKYHGNFVPQIPFQAIRRFTKPGDVVLDPFLGSGTTLIECRRQG
;
A
#
# COMPACT_ATOMS: atom_id res chain seq x y z
N MET A 1 11.54 -15.27 0.89
CA MET A 1 12.00 -15.95 -0.36
C MET A 1 13.23 -15.20 -0.89
N ALA A 2 14.43 -15.77 -0.87
CA ALA A 2 15.66 -15.05 -1.22
C ALA A 2 15.79 -14.82 -2.75
N LEU A 3 16.00 -13.56 -3.17
CA LEU A 3 16.26 -13.19 -4.56
C LEU A 3 17.79 -13.17 -4.80
N ASN A 4 18.28 -14.06 -5.67
CA ASN A 4 19.71 -14.20 -5.95
C ASN A 4 20.14 -13.26 -7.09
N ASN A 5 20.94 -12.24 -6.77
CA ASN A 5 21.37 -11.20 -7.73
C ASN A 5 22.68 -11.51 -8.46
N GLY A 6 22.99 -12.79 -8.73
CA GLY A 6 24.13 -13.18 -9.58
C GLY A 6 25.54 -12.91 -9.03
N ASN A 7 25.66 -12.19 -7.90
CA ASN A 7 26.91 -11.82 -7.25
C ASN A 7 27.19 -12.59 -5.93
N GLY A 8 26.39 -13.62 -5.60
CA GLY A 8 26.60 -14.45 -4.41
C GLY A 8 26.19 -13.83 -3.07
N LEU A 9 25.57 -12.64 -3.08
CA LEU A 9 24.93 -12.05 -1.90
C LEU A 9 23.47 -12.49 -1.86
N SER A 10 23.11 -13.33 -0.90
CA SER A 10 21.73 -13.61 -0.51
C SER A 10 21.35 -12.68 0.63
N TYR A 11 20.35 -11.85 0.42
CA TYR A 11 19.70 -11.11 1.50
C TYR A 11 18.45 -11.88 1.92
N GLU A 12 18.29 -12.06 3.22
CA GLU A 12 17.05 -12.59 3.75
C GLU A 12 15.95 -11.52 3.68
N GLU A 13 14.70 -11.97 3.62
CA GLU A 13 13.54 -11.08 3.48
C GLU A 13 13.51 -10.05 4.62
N ASP A 14 13.81 -10.49 5.84
CA ASP A 14 13.84 -9.63 7.04
C ASP A 14 14.91 -8.53 6.94
N GLU A 15 16.08 -8.80 6.34
CA GLU A 15 17.14 -7.80 6.16
C GLU A 15 16.75 -6.73 5.13
N ILE A 16 16.05 -7.14 4.07
CA ILE A 16 15.51 -6.21 3.06
C ILE A 16 14.45 -5.32 3.70
N LEU A 17 13.57 -5.90 4.51
CA LEU A 17 12.49 -5.18 5.19
C LEU A 17 13.06 -4.18 6.20
N GLU A 18 14.07 -4.58 6.99
CA GLU A 18 14.74 -3.70 7.95
C GLU A 18 15.42 -2.51 7.26
N ALA A 19 16.11 -2.74 6.14
CA ALA A 19 16.77 -1.67 5.39
C ALA A 19 15.77 -0.76 4.64
N ALA A 20 14.67 -1.32 4.13
CA ALA A 20 13.70 -0.60 3.30
C ALA A 20 12.67 0.21 4.09
N GLY A 21 12.32 -0.23 5.30
CA GLY A 21 11.33 0.41 6.17
C GLY A 21 11.65 1.90 6.44
N PRO A 22 12.83 2.23 7.00
CA PRO A 22 13.22 3.61 7.28
C PRO A 22 13.32 4.51 6.04
N LEU A 23 13.48 3.91 4.86
CA LEU A 23 13.62 4.62 3.59
C LEU A 23 12.26 4.89 2.90
N GLY A 24 11.14 4.42 3.48
CA GLY A 24 9.81 4.62 2.91
C GLY A 24 9.54 3.80 1.64
N TYR A 25 10.26 2.69 1.46
CA TYR A 25 10.04 1.76 0.35
C TYR A 25 9.06 0.65 0.69
N PHE A 26 8.82 0.36 1.98
CA PHE A 26 7.89 -0.69 2.39
C PHE A 26 6.45 -0.18 2.48
N LEU A 27 5.50 -0.90 1.89
CA LEU A 27 4.08 -0.64 2.13
C LEU A 27 3.63 -1.40 3.37
N PRO A 28 3.16 -0.70 4.42
CA PRO A 28 2.60 -1.37 5.58
C PRO A 28 1.33 -2.14 5.20
N ASP A 29 0.96 -3.09 6.04
CA ASP A 29 -0.34 -3.73 5.96
C ASP A 29 -1.45 -2.69 6.13
N VAL A 30 -2.60 -2.97 5.51
CA VAL A 30 -3.74 -2.06 5.58
C VAL A 30 -4.34 -2.15 6.99
N PRO A 31 -4.35 -1.07 7.79
CA PRO A 31 -4.80 -1.13 9.18
C PRO A 31 -6.30 -1.45 9.26
N ASP A 32 -6.71 -2.21 10.27
CA ASP A 32 -8.12 -2.58 10.49
C ASP A 32 -9.03 -1.34 10.57
N GLU A 33 -8.58 -0.32 11.29
CA GLU A 33 -9.22 0.97 11.41
C GLU A 33 -8.44 2.02 10.60
N VAL A 34 -9.12 2.66 9.66
CA VAL A 34 -8.54 3.77 8.91
C VAL A 34 -8.87 5.06 9.64
N VAL A 35 -7.83 5.68 10.18
CA VAL A 35 -7.91 7.01 10.80
C VAL A 35 -7.61 8.09 9.77
N ASP A 36 -8.33 9.21 9.88
CA ASP A 36 -8.00 10.45 9.20
C ASP A 36 -6.67 10.99 9.77
N ILE A 37 -5.70 11.17 8.88
CA ILE A 37 -4.35 11.68 9.22
C ILE A 37 -4.20 13.15 8.86
N GLY A 38 -5.21 13.78 8.27
CA GLY A 38 -5.12 15.13 7.72
C GLY A 38 -4.62 15.14 6.27
N GLU A 39 -4.31 16.33 5.78
CA GLU A 39 -3.98 16.57 4.37
C GLU A 39 -2.50 16.85 4.14
N ALA A 40 -1.90 16.11 3.21
CA ALA A 40 -0.56 16.40 2.71
C ALA A 40 -0.59 17.49 1.62
N ASP A 41 0.28 18.49 1.77
CA ASP A 41 0.51 19.58 0.84
C ASP A 41 2.01 19.76 0.56
N GLY A 42 2.38 20.81 -0.18
CA GLY A 42 3.77 21.06 -0.56
C GLY A 42 4.71 21.32 0.62
N GLU A 43 4.19 21.74 1.78
CA GLU A 43 4.98 22.12 2.95
C GLU A 43 5.08 20.98 3.97
N ASN A 44 3.99 20.25 4.19
CA ASN A 44 3.88 19.26 5.27
C ASN A 44 3.95 17.79 4.80
N TRP A 45 4.15 17.50 3.51
CA TRP A 45 4.09 16.12 2.98
C TRP A 45 5.03 15.12 3.67
N ARG A 46 6.09 15.60 4.32
CA ARG A 46 7.06 14.77 5.06
C ARG A 46 6.55 14.32 6.43
N ASP A 47 5.51 14.96 6.95
CA ASP A 47 4.95 14.65 8.27
C ASP A 47 4.12 13.35 8.23
N PHE A 48 3.76 12.88 7.03
CA PHE A 48 2.94 11.70 6.79
C PHE A 48 3.79 10.46 6.53
N GLN A 49 4.42 9.92 7.57
CA GLN A 49 5.25 8.71 7.47
C GLN A 49 4.47 7.47 6.97
N GLU A 50 3.15 7.48 7.13
CA GLU A 50 2.21 6.44 6.68
C GLU A 50 2.06 6.38 5.14
N ILE A 51 2.40 7.47 4.44
CA ILE A 51 2.21 7.61 2.99
C ILE A 51 3.52 7.31 2.27
N ALA A 52 3.53 6.25 1.46
CA ALA A 52 4.68 5.91 0.65
C ALA A 52 4.85 6.92 -0.51
N THR A 53 5.86 7.78 -0.41
CA THR A 53 6.11 8.85 -1.40
C THR A 53 7.06 8.45 -2.53
N ASN A 54 7.81 7.36 -2.35
CA ASN A 54 8.74 6.82 -3.35
C ASN A 54 8.01 6.13 -4.51
N SER A 55 8.76 5.84 -5.59
CA SER A 55 8.26 5.14 -6.78
C SER A 55 8.45 3.63 -6.76
N LEU A 56 9.30 3.12 -5.86
CA LEU A 56 9.50 1.69 -5.63
C LEU A 56 8.76 1.29 -4.36
N TRP A 57 7.89 0.28 -4.47
CA TRP A 57 7.17 -0.28 -3.33
C TRP A 57 7.55 -1.74 -3.14
N ILE A 58 8.16 -2.04 -2.01
CA ILE A 58 8.35 -3.40 -1.51
C ILE A 58 7.10 -3.75 -0.74
N ILE A 59 6.37 -4.75 -1.26
CA ILE A 59 5.11 -5.19 -0.68
C ILE A 59 5.34 -6.57 -0.07
N GLY A 60 5.04 -6.69 1.22
CA GLY A 60 5.10 -7.95 1.94
C GLY A 60 3.95 -8.88 1.55
N SER A 61 3.55 -9.73 2.50
CA SER A 61 2.40 -10.60 2.32
C SER A 61 1.13 -9.81 2.01
N ARG A 62 0.24 -10.36 1.18
CA ARG A 62 -1.07 -9.76 0.89
C ARG A 62 -1.88 -9.61 2.18
N SER A 63 -2.34 -8.39 2.50
CA SER A 63 -3.26 -8.15 3.61
C SER A 63 -4.56 -8.94 3.39
N ARG A 64 -5.04 -9.57 4.47
CA ARG A 64 -6.23 -10.43 4.49
C ARG A 64 -7.40 -9.79 5.23
N ASP A 65 -7.24 -8.54 5.66
CA ASP A 65 -8.17 -7.86 6.54
C ASP A 65 -9.42 -7.42 5.77
N GLY A 66 -10.55 -7.27 6.47
CA GLY A 66 -11.81 -6.85 5.84
C GLY A 66 -12.41 -7.87 4.86
N ARG A 67 -12.91 -7.39 3.71
CA ARG A 67 -13.68 -8.18 2.73
C ARG A 67 -12.87 -8.57 1.48
N HIS A 68 -11.54 -8.59 1.56
CA HIS A 68 -10.70 -8.89 0.41
C HIS A 68 -10.66 -10.38 0.08
N GLU A 69 -11.61 -10.86 -0.71
CA GLU A 69 -11.59 -12.23 -1.19
C GLU A 69 -10.61 -12.39 -2.38
N GLY A 70 -9.58 -13.23 -2.20
CA GLY A 70 -8.57 -13.55 -3.22
C GLY A 70 -9.05 -14.44 -4.37
N LYS A 71 -10.37 -14.59 -4.58
CA LYS A 71 -10.94 -15.59 -5.49
C LYS A 71 -10.86 -15.20 -6.97
N TYR A 72 -10.69 -13.91 -7.27
CA TYR A 72 -10.61 -13.41 -8.65
C TYR A 72 -9.16 -13.36 -9.13
N HIS A 73 -8.88 -13.97 -10.28
CA HIS A 73 -7.53 -13.99 -10.84
C HIS A 73 -7.10 -12.58 -11.29
N GLY A 74 -5.86 -12.18 -10.96
CA GLY A 74 -5.30 -10.88 -11.34
C GLY A 74 -5.76 -9.71 -10.46
N ASN A 75 -6.27 -9.96 -9.25
CA ASN A 75 -6.53 -8.88 -8.31
C ASN A 75 -5.22 -8.30 -7.74
N PHE A 76 -5.11 -6.97 -7.64
CA PHE A 76 -4.01 -6.39 -6.87
C PHE A 76 -4.19 -6.62 -5.36
N VAL A 77 -3.05 -6.63 -4.65
CA VAL A 77 -2.98 -6.69 -3.18
C VAL A 77 -3.56 -5.41 -2.56
N PRO A 78 -4.34 -5.47 -1.47
CA PRO A 78 -5.05 -4.31 -0.92
C PRO A 78 -4.15 -3.13 -0.55
N GLN A 79 -2.88 -3.38 -0.23
CA GLN A 79 -1.92 -2.33 0.09
C GLN A 79 -1.73 -1.31 -1.06
N ILE A 80 -1.85 -1.74 -2.33
CA ILE A 80 -1.70 -0.87 -3.51
C ILE A 80 -2.82 0.18 -3.60
N PRO A 81 -4.11 -0.19 -3.72
CA PRO A 81 -5.21 0.77 -3.79
C PRO A 81 -5.32 1.57 -2.50
N PHE A 82 -5.05 0.98 -1.32
CA PHE A 82 -5.05 1.70 -0.06
C PHE A 82 -4.12 2.91 -0.11
N GLN A 83 -2.85 2.69 -0.49
CA GLN A 83 -1.83 3.73 -0.57
C GLN A 83 -2.11 4.73 -1.70
N ALA A 84 -2.58 4.26 -2.86
CA ALA A 84 -2.91 5.16 -3.97
C ALA A 84 -4.07 6.11 -3.62
N ILE A 85 -5.14 5.60 -3.02
CA ILE A 85 -6.29 6.40 -2.57
C ILE A 85 -5.82 7.41 -1.51
N ARG A 86 -5.09 6.94 -0.48
CA ARG A 86 -4.60 7.79 0.62
C ARG A 86 -3.68 8.91 0.14
N ARG A 87 -2.90 8.67 -0.93
CA ARG A 87 -1.94 9.63 -1.48
C ARG A 87 -2.58 10.66 -2.41
N PHE A 88 -3.62 10.30 -3.16
CA PHE A 88 -4.11 11.11 -4.28
C PHE A 88 -5.56 11.58 -4.14
N THR A 89 -6.22 11.27 -3.03
CA THR A 89 -7.63 11.62 -2.81
C THR A 89 -7.87 12.05 -1.37
N LYS A 90 -8.99 12.73 -1.15
CA LYS A 90 -9.51 13.11 0.16
C LYS A 90 -10.79 12.34 0.46
N PRO A 91 -11.16 12.15 1.74
CA PRO A 91 -12.51 11.67 2.08
C PRO A 91 -13.57 12.49 1.35
N GLY A 92 -14.51 11.80 0.69
CA GLY A 92 -15.55 12.38 -0.14
C GLY A 92 -15.19 12.63 -1.61
N ASP A 93 -13.93 12.46 -2.03
CA ASP A 93 -13.55 12.53 -3.44
C ASP A 93 -14.08 11.33 -4.24
N VAL A 94 -14.12 11.49 -5.57
CA VAL A 94 -14.60 10.45 -6.48
C VAL A 94 -13.43 9.66 -7.06
N VAL A 95 -13.42 8.34 -6.81
CA VAL A 95 -12.49 7.39 -7.42
C VAL A 95 -13.18 6.62 -8.54
N LEU A 96 -12.60 6.66 -9.75
CA LEU A 96 -13.07 5.90 -10.90
C LEU A 96 -12.15 4.69 -11.18
N ASP A 97 -12.73 3.49 -11.13
CA ASP A 97 -12.07 2.25 -11.54
C ASP A 97 -12.95 1.50 -12.55
N PRO A 98 -12.68 1.63 -13.87
CA PRO A 98 -13.46 0.96 -14.90
C PRO A 98 -13.15 -0.54 -15.03
N PHE A 99 -12.16 -1.05 -14.29
CA PHE A 99 -11.70 -2.44 -14.33
C PHE A 99 -11.78 -3.10 -12.95
N LEU A 100 -12.91 -2.85 -12.27
CA LEU A 100 -13.13 -3.10 -10.84
C LEU A 100 -12.80 -4.52 -10.35
N GLY A 101 -12.88 -5.54 -11.21
CA GLY A 101 -12.58 -6.93 -10.85
C GLY A 101 -13.34 -7.40 -9.61
N SER A 102 -12.61 -7.82 -8.57
CA SER A 102 -13.19 -8.23 -7.27
C SER A 102 -13.67 -7.07 -6.39
N GLY A 103 -13.54 -5.82 -6.81
CA GLY A 103 -13.98 -4.65 -6.05
C GLY A 103 -13.01 -4.18 -4.97
N THR A 104 -11.72 -4.54 -5.04
CA THR A 104 -10.72 -4.13 -4.03
C THR A 104 -10.65 -2.61 -3.89
N THR A 105 -10.67 -1.84 -4.99
CA THR A 105 -10.74 -0.37 -4.97
C THR A 105 -11.95 0.14 -4.20
N LEU A 106 -13.13 -0.43 -4.43
CA LEU A 106 -14.37 -0.02 -3.77
C LEU A 106 -14.33 -0.30 -2.27
N ILE A 107 -13.77 -1.45 -1.87
CA ILE A 107 -13.59 -1.80 -0.46
C ILE A 107 -12.69 -0.76 0.21
N GLU A 108 -11.57 -0.40 -0.42
CA GLU A 108 -10.65 0.59 0.14
C GLU A 108 -11.23 2.00 0.17
N CYS A 109 -11.96 2.44 -0.87
CA CYS A 109 -12.67 3.73 -0.82
C CYS A 109 -13.63 3.79 0.36
N ARG A 110 -14.44 2.74 0.54
CA ARG A 110 -15.40 2.68 1.66
C ARG A 110 -14.73 2.77 3.04
N ARG A 111 -13.51 2.26 3.18
CA ARG A 111 -12.77 2.32 4.45
C ARG A 111 -12.16 3.70 4.70
N GLN A 112 -11.79 4.42 3.64
CA GLN A 112 -11.10 5.72 3.73
C GLN A 112 -12.04 6.94 3.76
N GLY A 113 -13.33 6.74 3.52
CA GLY A 113 -14.36 7.79 3.59
C GLY A 113 -14.54 8.51 2.27
#